data_AF-A0A258Y4Z4-F1
#
_entry.id   AF-A0A258Y4Z4-F1
#
_cell.length_a   1.000
_cell.length_b   1.000
_cell.length_c   1.000
_cell.angle_alpha   90.00
_cell.angle_beta   90.00
_cell.angle_gamma   90.00
#
_symmetry.space_group_name_H-M   'P 1'
#
loop_
_entity.id
_entity.type
_entity.pdbx_description
1 polymer ?
#
loop_
_entity_poly.entity_id
_entity_poly.type
_entity_poly.pdbx_seq_one_letter_code
_entity_poly.pdbx_strand_id
1 'polypeptide(L)'
;REPEKDLILTIQTDRGTVSRKIDAENSLSTNKEFPIGSVVTSFLSFDQFNFVSKNNIKSPGELWTALKSKWAPCDGRSVSGSGYAKITSKTFVPDLRGTFTRGLNAFDPVYGPAPRNPEESDPESRIVGSFQNDAFQGHKHLDNDRIAILYGREAPNNPHQRFTVTGAPANNTAGSVNGGYGIPRLNTETRPKNVAVFYYIKIN
;
A
#
# COMPACT_ATOMS: atom_id res chain seq x y z
N ARG A 1 25.36 11.70 0.59
CA ARG A 1 26.62 11.94 1.33
C ARG A 1 27.08 13.32 0.88
N GLU A 2 27.15 14.27 1.79
CA GLU A 2 27.62 15.63 1.53
C GLU A 2 28.97 15.76 2.22
N PRO A 3 30.07 15.30 1.58
CA PRO A 3 31.38 15.27 2.21
C PRO A 3 31.85 16.66 2.68
N GLU A 4 31.33 17.73 2.08
CA GLU A 4 31.51 19.12 2.50
C GLU A 4 30.83 19.50 3.84
N LYS A 5 29.94 18.65 4.37
CA LYS A 5 29.27 18.85 5.67
C LYS A 5 29.76 17.92 6.76
N ASP A 6 30.69 17.03 6.46
CA ASP A 6 31.25 16.11 7.44
C ASP A 6 31.84 16.91 8.61
N LEU A 7 31.39 16.61 9.82
CA LEU A 7 31.88 17.26 11.03
C LEU A 7 33.06 16.46 11.57
N ILE A 8 34.08 17.16 12.07
CA ILE A 8 35.14 16.53 12.84
C ILE A 8 34.82 16.78 14.31
N LEU A 9 34.45 15.71 15.02
CA LEU A 9 34.36 15.78 16.47
C LEU A 9 35.76 15.58 17.04
N THR A 10 36.26 16.63 17.67
CA THR A 10 37.53 16.60 18.41
C THR A 10 37.20 16.69 19.89
N ILE A 11 37.55 15.63 20.64
CA ILE A 11 37.46 15.62 22.09
C ILE A 11 38.88 15.76 22.62
N GLN A 12 39.13 16.85 23.35
CA GLN A 12 40.38 17.04 24.09
C GLN A 12 40.18 16.62 25.53
N THR A 13 41.06 15.75 26.00
CA THR A 13 41.12 15.29 27.39
C THR A 13 42.50 15.54 27.95
N ASP A 14 42.65 15.43 29.27
CA ASP A 14 43.94 15.39 29.96
C ASP A 14 44.83 14.21 29.48
N ARG A 15 44.23 13.20 28.84
CA ARG A 15 44.93 12.03 28.26
C ARG A 15 45.21 12.14 26.76
N GLY A 16 44.95 13.30 26.16
CA GLY A 16 45.22 13.57 24.74
C GLY A 16 43.97 13.88 23.92
N THR A 17 44.17 13.98 22.61
CA THR A 17 43.14 14.37 21.64
C THR A 17 42.66 13.16 20.85
N VAL A 18 41.35 12.96 20.81
CA VAL A 18 40.71 12.00 19.90
C VAL A 18 39.88 12.78 18.89
N SER A 19 40.24 12.65 17.62
CA SER A 19 39.47 13.21 16.50
C SER A 19 38.80 12.08 15.74
N ARG A 20 37.47 12.15 15.58
CA ARG A 20 36.71 11.21 14.77
C ARG A 20 35.90 11.97 13.73
N LYS A 21 35.99 11.51 12.48
CA LYS A 21 35.12 11.98 11.41
C LYS A 21 33.71 11.49 11.68
N ILE A 22 32.77 12.42 11.83
CA ILE A 22 31.34 12.13 11.90
C ILE A 22 30.80 12.46 10.52
N ASP A 23 30.35 11.44 9.80
CA ASP A 23 29.62 11.66 8.56
C ASP A 23 28.39 12.52 8.91
N ALA A 24 28.19 13.63 8.19
CA ALA A 24 26.92 14.32 8.24
C ALA A 24 25.90 13.43 7.54
N GLU A 25 25.39 12.44 8.27
CA GLU A 25 24.23 11.71 7.81
C GLU A 25 23.13 12.76 7.60
N ASN A 26 22.62 12.84 6.36
CA ASN A 26 21.32 13.44 6.11
C ASN A 26 20.41 12.80 7.14
N SER A 27 20.04 13.57 8.16
CA SER A 27 19.39 13.05 9.34
C SER A 27 18.26 12.14 8.90
N LEU A 28 18.42 10.84 9.12
CA LEU A 28 17.33 9.88 8.94
C LEU A 28 16.20 10.15 9.97
N SER A 29 16.41 11.12 10.86
CA SER A 29 15.57 11.43 12.02
C SER A 29 15.68 12.87 12.56
N THR A 30 15.94 13.92 11.75
CA THR A 30 15.56 15.25 12.28
C THR A 30 14.04 15.28 12.32
N ASN A 31 13.46 15.49 13.51
CA ASN A 31 12.02 15.47 13.83
C ASN A 31 11.10 16.35 12.94
N LYS A 32 11.64 16.98 11.90
CA LYS A 32 10.94 17.84 10.94
C LYS A 32 10.71 17.21 9.56
N GLU A 33 11.41 16.14 9.18
CA GLU A 33 11.23 15.50 7.86
C GLU A 33 10.53 14.13 7.98
N PHE A 34 9.74 13.77 6.96
CA PHE A 34 9.09 12.45 6.89
C PHE A 34 10.14 11.34 6.75
N PRO A 35 9.95 10.16 7.37
CA PRO A 35 10.85 9.02 7.19
C PRO A 35 10.98 8.61 5.72
N ILE A 36 12.15 8.11 5.32
CA ILE A 36 12.36 7.55 3.98
C ILE A 36 11.39 6.38 3.76
N GLY A 37 10.73 6.36 2.59
CA GLY A 37 9.69 5.39 2.26
C GLY A 37 8.27 5.87 2.57
N SER A 38 8.11 7.04 3.17
CA SER A 38 6.79 7.68 3.32
C SER A 38 6.17 7.97 1.96
N VAL A 39 4.88 7.65 1.82
CA VAL A 39 4.06 8.01 0.65
C VAL A 39 3.14 9.15 1.07
N VAL A 40 3.12 10.22 0.28
CA VAL A 40 2.26 11.39 0.51
C VAL A 40 1.30 11.57 -0.66
N THR A 41 0.07 11.97 -0.37
CA THR A 41 -0.91 12.39 -1.38
C THR A 41 -0.92 13.91 -1.48
N SER A 42 -1.05 14.43 -2.70
CA SER A 42 -0.94 15.87 -2.98
C SER A 42 -1.86 16.26 -4.13
N PHE A 43 -2.49 17.42 -4.04
CA PHE A 43 -3.22 18.06 -5.14
C PHE A 43 -2.33 18.83 -6.11
N LEU A 44 -1.06 19.06 -5.74
CA LEU A 44 -0.10 19.78 -6.56
C LEU A 44 0.36 18.93 -7.76
N SER A 45 0.55 19.58 -8.92
CA SER A 45 1.24 18.96 -10.04
C SER A 45 2.68 18.59 -9.68
N PHE A 46 3.32 17.74 -10.49
CA PHE A 46 4.71 17.36 -10.28
C PHE A 46 5.63 18.58 -10.15
N ASP A 47 5.52 19.57 -11.03
CA ASP A 47 6.36 20.77 -11.00
C ASP A 47 6.08 21.64 -9.78
N GLN A 48 4.80 21.86 -9.47
CA GLN A 48 4.38 22.61 -8.28
C GLN A 48 4.91 21.94 -7.00
N PHE A 49 4.76 20.62 -6.88
CA PHE A 49 5.26 19.85 -5.74
C PHE A 49 6.78 19.95 -5.62
N ASN A 50 7.52 19.77 -6.73
CA ASN A 50 8.98 19.90 -6.75
C ASN A 50 9.44 21.30 -6.30
N PHE A 51 8.75 22.34 -6.75
CA PHE A 51 9.02 23.72 -6.39
C PHE A 51 8.77 23.99 -4.89
N VAL A 52 7.56 23.71 -4.39
CA VAL A 52 7.21 24.05 -2.99
C VAL A 52 7.95 23.20 -1.96
N SER A 53 8.22 21.93 -2.28
CA SER A 53 8.98 21.03 -1.39
C SER A 53 10.49 21.23 -1.47
N LYS A 54 10.95 22.10 -2.39
CA LYS A 54 12.37 22.28 -2.73
C LYS A 54 13.05 20.93 -3.01
N ASN A 55 12.35 20.08 -3.78
CA ASN A 55 12.70 18.67 -3.94
C ASN A 55 14.12 18.47 -4.48
N ASN A 56 14.56 19.37 -5.36
CA ASN A 56 15.83 19.28 -6.09
C ASN A 56 16.85 20.34 -5.68
N ILE A 57 16.77 20.85 -4.45
CA ILE A 57 17.72 21.90 -4.00
C ILE A 57 19.19 21.48 -4.14
N LYS A 58 19.47 20.16 -4.15
CA LYS A 58 20.81 19.56 -4.31
C LYS A 58 21.14 19.16 -5.76
N SER A 59 20.18 19.29 -6.68
CA SER A 59 20.28 19.03 -8.13
C SER A 59 19.93 20.29 -8.94
N PRO A 60 20.79 21.31 -8.97
CA PRO A 60 20.57 22.45 -9.85
C PRO A 60 20.55 21.99 -11.32
N GLY A 61 19.47 22.29 -12.05
CA GLY A 61 19.34 22.03 -13.49
C GLY A 61 18.42 20.88 -13.91
N GLU A 62 18.01 20.00 -12.99
CA GLU A 62 17.10 18.88 -13.30
C GLU A 62 15.84 18.92 -12.41
N LEU A 63 14.68 18.64 -13.03
CA LEU A 63 13.38 18.60 -12.33
C LEU A 63 13.27 17.42 -11.35
N TRP A 64 14.13 16.40 -11.44
CA TRP A 64 14.20 15.29 -10.49
C TRP A 64 15.36 14.33 -10.78
N THR A 65 16.04 13.83 -9.75
CA THR A 65 17.03 12.74 -9.85
C THR A 65 16.98 11.80 -8.66
N ALA A 66 17.15 10.50 -8.89
CA ALA A 66 17.10 9.47 -7.84
C ALA A 66 18.11 9.69 -6.69
N LEU A 67 19.28 10.27 -6.99
CA LEU A 67 20.38 10.40 -6.02
C LEU A 67 20.25 11.62 -5.10
N LYS A 68 19.51 12.65 -5.52
CA LYS A 68 19.56 13.97 -4.89
C LYS A 68 18.18 14.54 -4.56
N SER A 69 17.12 14.08 -5.23
CA SER A 69 15.75 14.47 -4.91
C SER A 69 15.28 13.85 -3.59
N LYS A 70 14.50 14.61 -2.82
CA LYS A 70 13.90 14.12 -1.56
C LYS A 70 12.71 13.19 -1.78
N TRP A 71 11.95 13.44 -2.84
CA TRP A 71 10.70 12.78 -3.19
C TRP A 71 10.75 12.27 -4.62
N ALA A 72 10.15 11.12 -4.86
CA ALA A 72 9.91 10.57 -6.18
C ALA A 72 8.41 10.28 -6.33
N PRO A 73 7.83 10.44 -7.53
CA PRO A 73 6.44 10.06 -7.76
C PRO A 73 6.34 8.53 -7.78
N CYS A 74 5.24 7.99 -7.26
CA CYS A 74 4.97 6.55 -7.24
C CYS A 74 4.42 6.07 -8.58
N ASP A 75 5.26 6.09 -9.63
CA ASP A 75 4.91 5.71 -11.00
C ASP A 75 5.74 4.54 -11.54
N GLY A 76 6.41 3.80 -10.64
CA GLY A 76 7.23 2.65 -11.01
C GLY A 76 8.64 2.98 -11.50
N ARG A 77 9.08 4.25 -11.48
CA ARG A 77 10.41 4.62 -11.96
C ARG A 77 11.55 4.04 -11.11
N SER A 78 12.73 3.94 -11.74
CA SER A 78 13.96 3.55 -11.04
C SER A 78 14.42 4.64 -10.08
N VAL A 79 14.80 4.22 -8.88
CA VAL A 79 15.43 5.03 -7.82
C VAL A 79 16.72 4.40 -7.33
N SER A 80 17.41 3.66 -8.21
CA SER A 80 18.72 3.06 -7.93
C SER A 80 19.70 4.09 -7.34
N GLY A 81 20.42 3.68 -6.29
CA GLY A 81 21.39 4.52 -5.58
C GLY A 81 20.78 5.48 -4.54
N SER A 82 19.46 5.67 -4.53
CA SER A 82 18.76 6.50 -3.54
C SER A 82 18.85 5.91 -2.12
N GLY A 83 18.53 6.72 -1.11
CA GLY A 83 18.36 6.24 0.27
C GLY A 83 17.25 5.20 0.40
N TYR A 84 16.16 5.35 -0.35
CA TYR A 84 15.06 4.37 -0.41
C TYR A 84 15.56 3.00 -0.88
N ALA A 85 16.36 2.95 -1.95
CA ALA A 85 16.90 1.71 -2.48
C ALA A 85 17.85 1.02 -1.50
N LYS A 86 18.61 1.80 -0.72
CA LYS A 86 19.53 1.25 0.31
C LYS A 86 18.79 0.64 1.51
N ILE A 87 17.72 1.29 1.97
CA ILE A 87 16.97 0.85 3.15
C ILE A 87 16.03 -0.30 2.83
N THR A 88 15.36 -0.24 1.67
CA THR A 88 14.32 -1.22 1.31
C THR A 88 14.83 -2.35 0.42
N SER A 89 16.06 -2.25 -0.09
CA SER A 89 16.60 -3.11 -1.15
C SER A 89 15.78 -3.08 -2.45
N LYS A 90 14.87 -2.12 -2.63
CA LYS A 90 14.05 -1.94 -3.84
C LYS A 90 14.60 -0.83 -4.72
N THR A 91 14.98 -1.16 -5.94
CA THR A 91 15.50 -0.19 -6.92
C THR A 91 14.41 0.57 -7.67
N PHE A 92 13.14 0.20 -7.47
CA PHE A 92 11.98 0.86 -8.06
C PHE A 92 11.01 1.31 -6.97
N VAL A 93 10.44 2.50 -7.13
CA VAL A 93 9.29 2.92 -6.33
C VAL A 93 8.05 2.13 -6.74
N PRO A 94 7.04 1.96 -5.86
CA PRO A 94 5.77 1.37 -6.29
C PRO A 94 5.11 2.23 -7.38
N ASP A 95 4.38 1.58 -8.29
CA ASP A 95 3.44 2.26 -9.18
C ASP A 95 2.06 2.25 -8.52
N LEU A 96 1.63 3.42 -8.05
CA LEU A 96 0.36 3.57 -7.33
C LEU A 96 -0.76 4.16 -8.20
N ARG A 97 -0.49 4.41 -9.49
CA ARG A 97 -1.48 5.02 -10.40
C ARG A 97 -2.69 4.09 -10.55
N GLY A 98 -3.88 4.61 -10.22
CA GLY A 98 -5.13 3.85 -10.33
C GLY A 98 -5.26 2.68 -9.35
N THR A 99 -4.47 2.65 -8.28
CA THR A 99 -4.54 1.60 -7.25
C THR A 99 -4.98 2.16 -5.91
N PHE A 100 -5.68 1.33 -5.14
CA PHE A 100 -5.99 1.63 -3.74
C PHE A 100 -4.82 1.24 -2.85
N THR A 101 -4.79 1.77 -1.63
CA THR A 101 -3.87 1.31 -0.59
C THR A 101 -4.62 0.44 0.42
N ARG A 102 -3.94 -0.56 0.97
CA ARG A 102 -4.51 -1.46 1.98
C ARG A 102 -3.49 -1.75 3.06
N GLY A 103 -3.94 -1.74 4.31
CA GLY A 103 -3.10 -2.01 5.48
C GLY A 103 -2.67 -3.48 5.53
N LEU A 104 -1.49 -3.73 6.09
CA LEU A 104 -1.02 -5.07 6.42
C LEU A 104 -1.61 -5.55 7.76
N ASN A 105 -1.74 -6.87 7.92
CA ASN A 105 -2.17 -7.46 9.20
C ASN A 105 -1.05 -7.46 10.25
N ALA A 106 0.22 -7.54 9.85
CA ALA A 106 1.36 -7.61 10.76
C ALA A 106 2.16 -6.30 10.74
N PHE A 107 2.64 -5.86 11.91
CA PHE A 107 3.39 -4.60 12.09
C PHE A 107 4.67 -4.82 12.91
N ASP A 108 4.53 -4.96 14.23
CA ASP A 108 5.65 -5.17 15.15
C ASP A 108 6.04 -6.65 15.15
N PRO A 109 7.28 -7.02 14.77
CA PRO A 109 7.71 -8.42 14.75
C PRO A 109 7.93 -9.02 16.16
N VAL A 110 8.03 -8.20 17.21
CA VAL A 110 8.25 -8.62 18.59
C VAL A 110 6.91 -8.82 19.30
N TYR A 111 6.05 -7.80 19.27
CA TYR A 111 4.79 -7.82 20.02
C TYR A 111 3.56 -8.14 19.17
N GLY A 112 3.67 -8.04 17.85
CA GLY A 112 2.54 -8.19 16.94
C GLY A 112 1.55 -7.01 17.00
N PRO A 113 0.54 -7.02 16.13
CA PRO A 113 -0.59 -6.11 16.24
C PRO A 113 -1.46 -6.47 17.46
N ALA A 114 -2.22 -5.50 17.97
CA ALA A 114 -3.35 -5.82 18.84
C ALA A 114 -4.35 -6.75 18.11
N PRO A 115 -5.09 -7.62 18.83
CA PRO A 115 -6.11 -8.46 18.21
C PRO A 115 -7.13 -7.62 17.43
N ARG A 116 -7.48 -8.07 16.23
CA ARG A 116 -8.48 -7.46 15.34
C ARG A 116 -9.55 -8.48 15.00
N ASN A 117 -10.78 -8.03 14.74
CA ASN A 117 -11.83 -8.90 14.23
C ASN A 117 -11.37 -9.51 12.88
N PRO A 118 -11.42 -10.83 12.69
CA PRO A 118 -11.09 -11.47 11.41
C PRO A 118 -11.84 -10.88 10.21
N GLU A 119 -13.09 -10.44 10.38
CA GLU A 119 -13.91 -9.83 9.32
C GLU A 119 -13.41 -8.45 8.88
N GLU A 120 -12.63 -7.77 9.72
CA GLU A 120 -12.04 -6.45 9.44
C GLU A 120 -10.58 -6.55 9.00
N SER A 121 -10.03 -7.77 8.97
CA SER A 121 -8.64 -8.06 8.68
C SER A 121 -8.46 -8.29 7.19
N ASP A 122 -7.24 -8.08 6.68
CA ASP A 122 -6.92 -8.47 5.32
C ASP A 122 -7.03 -10.00 5.20
N PRO A 123 -7.82 -10.55 4.27
CA PRO A 123 -7.99 -12.00 4.16
C PRO A 123 -6.70 -12.73 3.73
N GLU A 124 -5.69 -11.99 3.24
CA GLU A 124 -4.43 -12.54 2.75
C GLU A 124 -3.23 -12.12 3.62
N SER A 125 -2.25 -13.01 3.75
CA SER A 125 -0.94 -12.66 4.33
C SER A 125 -0.05 -12.07 3.25
N ARG A 126 0.21 -10.76 3.34
CA ARG A 126 0.91 -9.99 2.30
C ARG A 126 2.16 -9.33 2.86
N ILE A 127 3.02 -8.86 1.95
CA ILE A 127 4.24 -8.10 2.26
C ILE A 127 4.12 -6.67 1.73
N VAL A 128 4.83 -5.73 2.34
CA VAL A 128 4.75 -4.31 1.93
C VAL A 128 5.11 -4.11 0.45
N GLY A 129 4.25 -3.39 -0.25
CA GLY A 129 4.35 -3.12 -1.69
C GLY A 129 3.84 -4.24 -2.58
N SER A 130 3.33 -5.35 -2.06
CA SER A 130 2.72 -6.39 -2.89
C SER A 130 1.42 -5.89 -3.51
N PHE A 131 1.24 -6.13 -4.81
CA PHE A 131 0.01 -5.84 -5.53
C PHE A 131 -1.01 -6.96 -5.34
N GLN A 132 -2.28 -6.57 -5.16
CA GLN A 132 -3.42 -7.47 -5.07
C GLN A 132 -4.42 -7.09 -6.17
N ASN A 133 -4.79 -8.08 -6.99
CA ASN A 133 -5.82 -7.90 -8.01
C ASN A 133 -7.20 -7.63 -7.39
N ASP A 134 -8.06 -6.97 -8.16
CA ASP A 134 -9.49 -6.90 -7.86
C ASP A 134 -10.12 -8.29 -7.82
N ALA A 135 -11.19 -8.42 -7.04
CA ALA A 135 -11.99 -9.62 -6.92
C ALA A 135 -13.42 -9.29 -6.50
N PHE A 136 -14.34 -10.22 -6.72
CA PHE A 136 -15.71 -10.20 -6.23
C PHE A 136 -15.92 -11.34 -5.24
N GLN A 137 -16.58 -11.03 -4.14
CA GLN A 137 -17.19 -12.04 -3.29
C GLN A 137 -18.43 -12.60 -3.98
N GLY A 138 -18.55 -13.93 -3.93
CA GLY A 138 -19.71 -14.63 -4.48
C GLY A 138 -21.01 -14.14 -3.85
N HIS A 139 -21.94 -13.68 -4.66
CA HIS A 139 -23.30 -13.35 -4.28
C HIS A 139 -24.26 -13.73 -5.41
N LYS A 140 -25.56 -13.80 -5.12
CA LYS A 140 -26.59 -14.20 -6.08
C LYS A 140 -27.71 -13.16 -6.11
N HIS A 141 -28.11 -12.76 -7.32
CA HIS A 141 -29.32 -11.98 -7.53
C HIS A 141 -30.53 -12.91 -7.68
N LEU A 142 -31.65 -12.51 -7.09
CA LEU A 142 -32.94 -13.15 -7.33
C LEU A 142 -33.63 -12.41 -8.46
N ASP A 143 -34.10 -13.18 -9.44
CA ASP A 143 -34.97 -12.66 -10.48
C ASP A 143 -36.40 -12.58 -9.91
N ASN A 144 -36.94 -11.37 -9.80
CA ASN A 144 -38.27 -11.13 -9.24
C ASN A 144 -39.37 -11.89 -10.00
N ASP A 145 -39.20 -12.11 -11.31
CA ASP A 145 -40.17 -12.82 -12.15
C ASP A 145 -40.15 -14.35 -11.90
N ARG A 146 -39.12 -14.85 -11.19
CA ARG A 146 -38.92 -16.27 -10.86
C ARG A 146 -38.91 -16.55 -9.37
N ILE A 147 -39.26 -15.57 -8.53
CA ILE A 147 -39.58 -15.83 -7.12
C ILE A 147 -40.87 -16.64 -7.12
N ALA A 148 -40.74 -17.95 -7.04
CA ALA A 148 -41.85 -18.82 -6.71
C ALA A 148 -42.42 -18.33 -5.38
N ILE A 149 -43.66 -17.83 -5.39
CA ILE A 149 -44.46 -17.68 -4.19
C ILE A 149 -44.60 -19.10 -3.62
N LEU A 150 -43.68 -19.51 -2.75
CA LEU A 150 -43.93 -20.61 -1.84
C LEU A 150 -44.99 -20.10 -0.89
N TYR A 151 -46.22 -20.57 -1.06
CA TYR A 151 -47.28 -20.36 -0.07
C TYR A 151 -46.74 -20.68 1.33
N GLY A 152 -46.48 -19.64 2.12
CA GLY A 152 -46.22 -19.73 3.57
C GLY A 152 -44.82 -20.14 4.04
N ARG A 153 -43.74 -20.03 3.24
CA ARG A 153 -42.36 -20.24 3.76
C ARG A 153 -41.38 -19.15 3.33
N GLU A 154 -40.53 -18.71 4.25
CA GLU A 154 -39.44 -17.78 3.97
C GLU A 154 -38.46 -18.37 2.96
N ALA A 155 -37.98 -17.52 2.04
CA ALA A 155 -37.03 -17.95 1.03
C ALA A 155 -35.66 -18.23 1.67
N PRO A 156 -35.11 -19.47 1.60
CA PRO A 156 -33.99 -19.89 2.44
C PRO A 156 -32.70 -19.14 2.11
N ASN A 157 -32.04 -18.52 3.10
CA ASN A 157 -30.88 -17.66 2.88
C ASN A 157 -29.55 -18.36 2.57
N ASN A 158 -29.60 -19.65 2.21
CA ASN A 158 -28.43 -20.47 1.93
C ASN A 158 -28.26 -20.75 0.42
N PRO A 159 -27.02 -20.77 -0.12
CA PRO A 159 -26.79 -20.93 -1.56
C PRO A 159 -27.34 -22.22 -2.18
N HIS A 160 -27.54 -23.27 -1.37
CA HIS A 160 -27.88 -24.63 -1.82
C HIS A 160 -29.37 -24.99 -1.70
N GLN A 161 -30.24 -24.08 -1.24
CA GLN A 161 -31.59 -24.46 -0.78
C GLN A 161 -32.77 -23.76 -1.48
N ARG A 162 -32.55 -22.96 -2.54
CA ARG A 162 -33.65 -22.21 -3.17
C ARG A 162 -34.19 -22.93 -4.42
N PHE A 163 -35.46 -23.35 -4.35
CA PHE A 163 -36.22 -23.93 -5.45
C PHE A 163 -36.64 -22.86 -6.46
N THR A 164 -36.47 -23.13 -7.74
CA THR A 164 -37.17 -22.42 -8.82
C THR A 164 -38.60 -22.94 -8.94
N VAL A 165 -39.50 -22.12 -9.50
CA VAL A 165 -40.92 -22.37 -9.86
C VAL A 165 -41.29 -23.85 -9.98
N THR A 166 -42.44 -24.25 -9.43
CA THR A 166 -42.98 -25.63 -9.49
C THR A 166 -42.71 -26.30 -10.85
N GLY A 167 -41.93 -27.39 -10.84
CA GLY A 167 -41.57 -28.15 -12.05
C GLY A 167 -40.25 -27.76 -12.72
N ALA A 168 -39.56 -26.71 -12.27
CA ALA A 168 -38.22 -26.37 -12.75
C ALA A 168 -37.14 -27.09 -11.91
N PRO A 169 -36.20 -27.82 -12.52
CA PRO A 169 -35.09 -28.43 -11.80
C PRO A 169 -34.28 -27.34 -11.08
N ALA A 170 -33.74 -27.66 -9.89
CA ALA A 170 -32.87 -26.76 -9.16
C ALA A 170 -31.65 -26.44 -10.02
N ASN A 171 -31.63 -25.24 -10.62
CA ASN A 171 -30.47 -24.80 -11.36
C ASN A 171 -29.38 -24.43 -10.36
N ASN A 172 -28.27 -25.18 -10.39
CA ASN A 172 -27.06 -24.80 -9.69
C ASN A 172 -26.51 -23.53 -10.35
N THR A 173 -26.83 -22.38 -9.77
CA THR A 173 -26.28 -21.08 -10.20
C THR A 173 -24.96 -20.78 -9.49
N ALA A 174 -24.35 -21.75 -8.79
CA ALA A 174 -23.02 -21.58 -8.24
C ALA A 174 -22.00 -21.57 -9.39
N GLY A 175 -21.13 -20.56 -9.38
CA GLY A 175 -20.12 -20.39 -10.41
C GLY A 175 -19.94 -18.94 -10.84
N SER A 176 -18.94 -18.71 -11.66
CA SER A 176 -18.64 -17.40 -12.21
C SER A 176 -19.42 -17.18 -13.51
N VAL A 177 -20.42 -16.29 -13.48
CA VAL A 177 -21.17 -15.90 -14.68
C VAL A 177 -20.48 -14.71 -15.35
N ASN A 178 -19.98 -14.89 -16.56
CA ASN A 178 -19.38 -13.82 -17.35
C ASN A 178 -20.48 -13.04 -18.09
N GLY A 179 -20.66 -11.76 -17.75
CA GLY A 179 -21.61 -10.85 -18.40
C GLY A 179 -21.13 -10.24 -19.72
N GLY A 180 -20.07 -10.78 -20.33
CA GLY A 180 -19.45 -10.27 -21.56
C GLY A 180 -18.20 -9.40 -21.35
N TYR A 181 -17.80 -9.15 -20.10
CA TYR A 181 -16.65 -8.28 -19.75
C TYR A 181 -15.43 -9.04 -19.22
N GLY A 182 -15.41 -10.37 -19.42
CA GLY A 182 -14.36 -11.26 -18.93
C GLY A 182 -14.83 -12.07 -17.72
N ILE A 183 -14.06 -13.10 -17.36
CA ILE A 183 -14.40 -13.99 -16.24
C ILE A 183 -14.17 -13.23 -14.92
N PRO A 184 -15.21 -13.06 -14.07
CA PRO A 184 -15.03 -12.51 -12.73
C PRO A 184 -13.93 -13.20 -11.94
N ARG A 185 -13.06 -12.41 -11.31
CA ARG A 185 -12.11 -12.92 -10.32
C ARG A 185 -12.86 -13.11 -9.01
N LEU A 186 -12.95 -14.35 -8.53
CA LEU A 186 -13.65 -14.66 -7.29
C LEU A 186 -12.67 -14.73 -6.12
N ASN A 187 -13.05 -14.17 -4.98
CA ASN A 187 -12.34 -14.34 -3.72
C ASN A 187 -13.31 -14.27 -2.53
N THR A 188 -12.82 -14.39 -1.30
CA THR A 188 -13.61 -14.29 -0.07
C THR A 188 -14.11 -12.87 0.21
N GLU A 189 -13.65 -11.87 -0.56
CA GLU A 189 -13.95 -10.44 -0.41
C GLU A 189 -14.12 -9.78 -1.78
N THR A 190 -15.08 -8.85 -1.90
CA THR A 190 -15.15 -7.92 -3.04
C THR A 190 -14.20 -6.75 -2.80
N ARG A 191 -13.25 -6.53 -3.71
CA ARG A 191 -12.20 -5.53 -3.53
C ARG A 191 -11.69 -4.95 -4.86
N PRO A 192 -11.23 -3.68 -4.87
CA PRO A 192 -10.49 -3.13 -5.99
C PRO A 192 -9.02 -3.60 -5.97
N LYS A 193 -8.32 -3.31 -7.08
CA LYS A 193 -6.85 -3.43 -7.14
C LYS A 193 -6.21 -2.57 -6.07
N ASN A 194 -5.29 -3.15 -5.29
CA ASN A 194 -4.66 -2.43 -4.21
C ASN A 194 -3.21 -2.87 -3.96
N VAL A 195 -2.46 -2.02 -3.26
CA VAL A 195 -1.08 -2.26 -2.84
C VAL A 195 -0.99 -2.24 -1.32
N ALA A 196 -0.28 -3.22 -0.76
CA ALA A 196 -0.09 -3.34 0.68
C ALA A 196 0.86 -2.27 1.23
N VAL A 197 0.44 -1.56 2.28
CA VAL A 197 1.23 -0.53 2.97
C VAL A 197 1.11 -0.67 4.48
N PHE A 198 2.05 -0.06 5.20
CA PHE A 198 1.89 0.16 6.63
C PHE A 198 1.21 1.52 6.86
N TYR A 199 0.26 1.55 7.79
CA TYR A 199 -0.30 2.80 8.30
C TYR A 199 0.37 3.15 9.62
N TYR A 200 0.95 4.34 9.69
CA TYR A 200 1.54 4.89 10.89
C TYR A 200 0.82 6.19 11.24
N ILE A 201 0.62 6.42 12.53
CA ILE A 201 0.17 7.70 13.07
C ILE A 201 1.32 8.31 13.87
N LYS A 202 1.62 9.58 13.62
CA LYS A 202 2.61 10.31 14.42
C LYS A 202 1.98 10.61 15.78
N ILE A 203 2.59 10.10 16.86
CA ILE A 203 2.08 10.27 18.22
C ILE A 203 2.93 11.19 19.10
N ASN A 204 4.14 11.57 18.66
CA ASN A 204 5.03 12.57 19.29
C ASN A 204 5.82 13.32 18.20
#